data_AF-A0A5B2UCJ5-F1
#
_entry.id   AF-A0A5B2UCJ5-F1
#
_cell.length_a   1.000
_cell.length_b   1.000
_cell.length_c   1.000
_cell.angle_alpha   90.00
_cell.angle_beta   90.00
_cell.angle_gamma   90.00
#
_symmetry.space_group_name_H-M   'P 1'
#
loop_
_entity.id
_entity.type
_entity.pdbx_description
1 polymer ?
#
loop_
_entity_poly.entity_id
_entity_poly.type
_entity_poly.pdbx_seq_one_letter_code
_entity_poly.pdbx_strand_id
1 'polypeptide(L)'
;MKYPFYAAMMCLSLISCGNNDNTIDDPKPIDKEMYQFEFKSYAVKGTTLYTGSFGSKSNPDESYLSKYWSMYQEPAWKKISLDLTNKTIKLISEASTTDFTYSFTIVNDSVLIKENTTNKPTYIGDFNKNTSLFTLKRTYRYIKRVPRTNEEGLLITKSAHFGITQYENIFGNIFTAPSEMVRSEDQVLWTNIEYYYKKL
;
A
#
# COMPACT_ATOMS: atom_id res chain seq x y z
N MET A 1 31.27 -84.46 -33.89
CA MET A 1 32.55 -83.76 -33.60
C MET A 1 32.46 -82.36 -34.21
N LYS A 2 32.71 -81.33 -33.38
CA LYS A 2 32.99 -79.91 -33.72
C LYS A 2 31.82 -78.98 -34.12
N TYR A 3 31.28 -78.26 -33.12
CA TYR A 3 30.87 -76.85 -33.23
C TYR A 3 32.12 -75.96 -33.04
N PRO A 4 32.18 -74.72 -33.57
CA PRO A 4 31.79 -73.51 -32.78
C PRO A 4 31.24 -72.34 -33.67
N PHE A 5 30.14 -71.65 -33.33
CA PHE A 5 29.97 -70.44 -32.48
C PHE A 5 29.94 -69.07 -33.21
N TYR A 6 29.04 -68.20 -32.69
CA TYR A 6 28.88 -66.73 -32.82
C TYR A 6 28.24 -66.18 -34.11
N ALA A 7 27.27 -65.25 -34.11
CA ALA A 7 26.58 -64.43 -33.09
C ALA A 7 25.27 -63.92 -33.76
N ALA A 8 24.06 -64.07 -33.19
CA ALA A 8 23.38 -63.25 -32.16
C ALA A 8 22.87 -61.87 -32.63
N MET A 9 21.64 -61.56 -32.18
CA MET A 9 20.92 -60.26 -32.15
C MET A 9 20.22 -59.82 -33.44
N MET A 10 18.99 -59.31 -33.46
CA MET A 10 18.19 -58.67 -32.39
C MET A 10 16.71 -58.57 -32.83
N CYS A 11 15.81 -58.71 -31.85
CA CYS A 11 14.59 -57.91 -31.58
C CYS A 11 13.49 -57.83 -32.66
N LEU A 12 12.33 -58.46 -32.39
CA LEU A 12 11.21 -57.96 -31.57
C LEU A 12 10.34 -56.91 -32.30
N SER A 13 9.20 -57.41 -32.79
CA SER A 13 7.86 -56.86 -32.58
C SER A 13 7.73 -55.35 -32.33
N LEU A 14 7.24 -54.62 -33.33
CA LEU A 14 6.48 -53.39 -33.11
C LEU A 14 5.00 -53.69 -33.38
N ILE A 15 4.32 -54.08 -32.31
CA ILE A 15 2.86 -53.99 -32.18
C ILE A 15 2.56 -52.57 -31.71
N SER A 16 1.75 -51.86 -32.50
CA SER A 16 0.71 -50.89 -32.11
C SER A 16 0.91 -50.05 -30.84
N CYS A 17 1.04 -48.73 -31.03
CA CYS A 17 0.40 -47.68 -30.22
C CYS A 17 0.01 -46.59 -31.24
N GLY A 18 -1.27 -46.33 -31.51
CA GLY A 18 -2.17 -45.70 -30.56
C GLY A 18 -1.97 -44.19 -30.65
N ASN A 19 -2.82 -43.49 -31.41
CA ASN A 19 -2.87 -42.04 -31.46
C ASN A 19 -3.04 -41.49 -30.04
N ASN A 20 -1.94 -41.02 -29.44
CA ASN A 20 -2.00 -40.07 -28.35
C ASN A 20 -1.91 -38.67 -28.97
N ASP A 21 -3.07 -38.08 -29.24
CA ASP A 21 -3.21 -36.61 -29.23
C ASP A 21 -2.98 -36.14 -27.79
N ASN A 22 -1.72 -36.12 -27.38
CA ASN A 22 -1.29 -35.37 -26.22
C ASN A 22 -1.18 -33.92 -26.69
N THR A 23 -2.30 -33.20 -26.67
CA THR A 23 -2.23 -31.76 -26.42
C THR A 23 -1.57 -31.61 -25.05
N ILE A 24 -0.25 -31.41 -25.06
CA ILE A 24 0.45 -30.82 -23.93
C ILE A 24 -0.14 -29.42 -23.84
N ASP A 25 -1.20 -29.29 -23.03
CA ASP A 25 -1.64 -27.99 -22.55
C ASP A 25 -0.41 -27.41 -21.84
N ASP A 26 0.16 -26.37 -22.44
CA ASP A 26 1.20 -25.57 -21.82
C ASP A 26 0.73 -25.26 -20.38
N PRO A 27 1.54 -25.54 -19.34
CA PRO A 27 1.16 -25.18 -17.99
C PRO A 27 1.03 -23.65 -17.94
N LYS A 28 -0.22 -23.17 -18.03
CA LYS A 28 -0.54 -21.78 -17.74
C LYS A 28 0.04 -21.46 -16.37
N PRO A 29 0.74 -20.32 -16.21
CA PRO A 29 1.25 -19.95 -14.90
C PRO A 29 0.08 -19.94 -13.92
N ILE A 30 0.18 -20.74 -12.87
CA ILE A 30 -0.78 -20.74 -11.77
C ILE A 30 -0.70 -19.33 -11.19
N ASP A 31 -1.77 -18.56 -11.42
CA ASP A 31 -1.93 -17.25 -10.82
C ASP A 31 -1.81 -17.43 -9.30
N LYS A 32 -0.73 -16.93 -8.71
CA LYS A 32 -0.53 -17.02 -7.27
C LYS A 32 -1.67 -16.25 -6.60
N GLU A 33 -2.55 -16.97 -5.93
CA GLU A 33 -3.76 -16.40 -5.34
C GLU A 33 -3.50 -15.58 -4.08
N MET A 34 -2.39 -15.85 -3.38
CA MET A 34 -1.98 -15.12 -2.18
C MET A 34 -0.56 -14.54 -2.34
N TYR A 35 -0.40 -13.30 -1.90
CA TYR A 35 0.86 -12.59 -1.83
C TYR A 35 1.16 -12.18 -0.40
N GLN A 36 2.37 -12.46 0.06
CA GLN A 36 2.90 -11.92 1.30
C GLN A 36 4.02 -10.96 0.96
N PHE A 37 3.92 -9.73 1.47
CA PHE A 37 4.90 -8.68 1.25
C PHE A 37 5.53 -8.26 2.56
N GLU A 38 6.77 -7.83 2.48
CA GLU A 38 7.54 -7.25 3.57
C GLU A 38 8.07 -5.88 3.17
N PHE A 39 8.05 -4.96 4.13
CA PHE A 39 8.55 -3.60 3.98
C PHE A 39 10.02 -3.58 3.56
N LYS A 40 10.38 -2.68 2.63
CA LYS A 40 11.76 -2.50 2.17
C LYS A 40 12.25 -1.06 2.28
N SER A 41 11.43 -0.09 1.88
CA SER A 41 11.81 1.31 1.88
C SER A 41 10.60 2.22 1.90
N TYR A 42 10.81 3.50 2.18
CA TYR A 42 9.79 4.54 2.10
C TYR A 42 10.29 5.71 1.25
N ALA A 43 9.37 6.55 0.80
CA ALA A 43 9.68 7.84 0.20
C ALA A 43 8.65 8.89 0.63
N VAL A 44 9.13 10.05 1.06
CA VAL A 44 8.31 11.24 1.26
C VAL A 44 8.04 11.87 -0.10
N LYS A 45 6.76 11.93 -0.49
CA LYS A 45 6.31 12.49 -1.79
C LYS A 45 6.03 13.99 -1.75
N GLY A 46 6.21 14.60 -0.60
CA GLY A 46 6.10 16.04 -0.41
C GLY A 46 5.39 16.40 0.89
N THR A 47 5.81 17.53 1.45
CA THR A 47 5.21 18.15 2.62
C THR A 47 4.67 19.51 2.22
N THR A 48 3.43 19.79 2.59
CA THR A 48 2.81 21.11 2.38
C THR A 48 2.42 21.70 3.72
N LEU A 49 2.81 22.95 3.94
CA LEU A 49 2.61 23.68 5.17
C LEU A 49 1.96 25.03 4.86
N TYR A 50 0.87 25.34 5.54
CA TYR A 50 0.29 26.67 5.64
C TYR A 50 0.48 27.16 7.07
N THR A 51 0.99 28.37 7.24
CA THR A 51 1.19 28.99 8.55
C THR A 51 0.87 30.48 8.55
N GLY A 52 0.58 30.99 9.74
CA GLY A 52 0.48 32.43 9.98
C GLY A 52 -0.82 33.04 9.49
N SER A 53 -0.99 34.33 9.80
CA SER A 53 -2.12 35.11 9.32
C SER A 53 -2.11 35.13 7.78
N PHE A 54 -3.26 34.84 7.18
CA PHE A 54 -3.50 34.60 5.75
C PHE A 54 -2.99 33.28 5.17
N GLY A 55 -2.46 32.37 5.99
CA GLY A 55 -2.11 31.01 5.57
C GLY A 55 -1.04 30.98 4.48
N SER A 56 0.16 31.47 4.78
CA SER A 56 1.26 31.45 3.82
C SER A 56 1.71 30.01 3.54
N LYS A 57 1.70 29.62 2.26
CA LYS A 57 2.09 28.27 1.82
C LYS A 57 3.61 28.15 1.72
N SER A 58 4.13 27.02 2.19
CA SER A 58 5.52 26.58 2.01
C SER A 58 5.58 25.05 1.83
N ASN A 59 6.74 24.57 1.39
CA ASN A 59 7.03 23.15 1.19
C ASN A 59 8.32 22.79 1.93
N PRO A 60 8.26 22.62 3.26
CA PRO A 60 9.46 22.37 4.05
C PRO A 60 10.04 20.98 3.73
N ASP A 61 11.35 20.84 3.99
CA ASP A 61 12.06 19.57 3.82
C ASP A 61 11.49 18.47 4.75
N GLU A 62 11.77 17.22 4.40
CA GLU A 62 11.37 16.03 5.17
C GLU A 62 11.76 16.11 6.65
N SER A 63 12.91 16.71 6.96
CA SER A 63 13.39 16.89 8.34
C SER A 63 12.37 17.63 9.23
N TYR A 64 11.52 18.47 8.64
CA TYR A 64 10.46 19.18 9.36
C TYR A 64 9.41 18.24 9.96
N LEU A 65 9.19 17.08 9.34
CA LEU A 65 8.19 16.10 9.78
C LEU A 65 8.53 15.53 11.17
N SER A 66 9.81 15.45 11.52
CA SER A 66 10.30 14.94 12.82
C SER A 66 9.74 15.69 14.03
N LYS A 67 9.34 16.96 13.85
CA LYS A 67 8.68 17.78 14.89
C LYS A 67 7.32 17.22 15.29
N TYR A 68 6.67 16.49 14.39
CA TYR A 68 5.32 15.97 14.57
C TYR A 68 5.33 14.46 14.67
N TRP A 69 6.01 13.74 13.79
CA TRP A 69 6.11 12.28 13.85
C TRP A 69 7.58 11.91 13.82
N SER A 70 8.07 11.23 14.86
CA SER A 70 9.46 10.77 14.93
C SER A 70 9.70 9.45 14.18
N MET A 71 8.66 8.60 14.10
CA MET A 71 8.75 7.24 13.55
C MET A 71 8.10 7.10 12.16
N TYR A 72 7.94 8.19 11.40
CA TYR A 72 7.25 8.13 10.10
C TYR A 72 7.97 7.28 9.05
N GLN A 73 9.29 7.12 9.19
CA GLN A 73 10.14 6.35 8.28
C GLN A 73 9.84 4.85 8.36
N GLU A 74 9.35 4.42 9.52
CA GLU A 74 8.95 3.04 9.76
C GLU A 74 7.42 2.90 9.69
N PRO A 75 6.88 2.09 8.76
CA PRO A 75 5.44 1.89 8.71
C PRO A 75 4.97 1.10 9.95
N ALA A 76 3.75 1.40 10.40
CA ALA A 76 3.10 0.67 11.48
C ALA A 76 2.88 -0.83 11.15
N TRP A 77 2.78 -1.15 9.86
CA TRP A 77 2.62 -2.51 9.34
C TRP A 77 3.86 -2.90 8.55
N LYS A 78 4.63 -3.86 9.06
CA LYS A 78 5.87 -4.32 8.40
C LYS A 78 5.58 -5.37 7.34
N LYS A 79 4.43 -6.04 7.43
CA LYS A 79 4.00 -7.07 6.48
C LYS A 79 2.57 -6.82 5.98
N ILE A 80 2.32 -7.22 4.75
CA ILE A 80 1.00 -7.18 4.10
C ILE A 80 0.72 -8.54 3.51
N SER A 81 -0.45 -9.12 3.81
CA SER A 81 -0.96 -10.30 3.10
C SER A 81 -2.12 -9.88 2.21
N LEU A 82 -2.04 -10.20 0.92
CA LEU A 82 -3.07 -9.91 -0.07
C LEU A 82 -3.58 -11.24 -0.64
N ASP A 83 -4.83 -11.56 -0.35
CA ASP A 83 -5.54 -12.74 -0.82
C ASP A 83 -6.51 -12.32 -1.93
N LEU A 84 -6.17 -12.65 -3.17
CA LEU A 84 -6.95 -12.30 -4.36
C LEU A 84 -8.24 -13.13 -4.47
N THR A 85 -8.25 -14.35 -3.93
CA THR A 85 -9.39 -15.27 -3.98
C THR A 85 -10.48 -14.82 -3.01
N ASN A 86 -10.11 -14.57 -1.75
CA ASN A 86 -11.04 -14.09 -0.72
C ASN A 86 -11.25 -12.57 -0.78
N LYS A 87 -10.50 -11.86 -1.62
CA LYS A 87 -10.50 -10.39 -1.74
C LYS A 87 -10.28 -9.71 -0.40
N THR A 88 -9.32 -10.22 0.37
CA THR A 88 -8.93 -9.66 1.67
C THR A 88 -7.49 -9.19 1.68
N ILE A 89 -7.27 -8.07 2.35
CA ILE A 89 -5.94 -7.54 2.64
C ILE A 89 -5.76 -7.46 4.15
N LYS A 90 -4.67 -8.03 4.63
CA LYS A 90 -4.29 -8.04 6.04
C LYS A 90 -3.03 -7.21 6.24
N LEU A 91 -3.12 -6.18 7.06
CA LEU A 91 -2.00 -5.33 7.47
C LEU A 91 -1.50 -5.81 8.82
N ILE A 92 -0.24 -6.24 8.87
CA ILE A 92 0.33 -6.98 10.00
C ILE A 92 1.39 -6.12 10.66
N SER A 93 1.19 -5.84 11.95
CA SER A 93 2.17 -5.14 12.77
C SER A 93 3.09 -6.13 13.48
N GLU A 94 4.36 -5.79 13.65
CA GLU A 94 5.27 -6.58 14.51
C GLU A 94 5.27 -6.09 15.95
N ALA A 95 4.82 -4.85 16.18
CA ALA A 95 4.80 -4.21 17.50
C ALA A 95 3.43 -4.31 18.20
N SER A 96 2.38 -4.71 17.48
CA SER A 96 1.02 -4.86 18.01
C SER A 96 0.51 -6.26 17.74
N THR A 97 -0.29 -6.79 18.68
CA THR A 97 -1.02 -8.05 18.51
C THR A 97 -2.27 -7.91 17.66
N THR A 98 -2.61 -6.68 17.24
CA THR A 98 -3.80 -6.40 16.43
C THR A 98 -3.43 -6.28 14.95
N ASP A 99 -3.85 -7.28 14.18
CA ASP A 99 -3.81 -7.21 12.73
C ASP A 99 -5.11 -6.61 12.20
N PHE A 100 -5.00 -5.84 11.11
CA PHE A 100 -6.16 -5.23 10.45
C PHE A 100 -6.47 -5.96 9.15
N THR A 101 -7.66 -6.52 9.05
CA THR A 101 -8.13 -7.20 7.83
C THR A 101 -9.26 -6.41 7.19
N TYR A 102 -9.15 -6.16 5.89
CA TYR A 102 -10.15 -5.45 5.11
C TYR A 102 -10.54 -6.26 3.89
N SER A 103 -11.80 -6.13 3.46
CA SER A 103 -12.16 -6.49 2.07
C SER A 103 -11.63 -5.42 1.11
N PHE A 104 -11.23 -5.82 -0.09
CA PHE A 104 -10.72 -4.88 -1.10
C PHE A 104 -11.28 -5.11 -2.50
N THR A 105 -11.08 -4.11 -3.36
CA THR A 105 -11.24 -4.19 -4.82
C THR A 105 -10.01 -3.57 -5.49
N ILE A 106 -9.63 -4.09 -6.65
CA ILE A 106 -8.54 -3.52 -7.47
C ILE A 106 -9.13 -2.88 -8.73
N VAL A 107 -8.73 -1.66 -9.03
CA VAL A 107 -9.07 -0.93 -10.26
C VAL A 107 -7.80 -0.32 -10.83
N ASN A 108 -7.34 -0.76 -12.00
CA ASN A 108 -6.10 -0.27 -12.64
C ASN A 108 -4.91 -0.23 -11.65
N ASP A 109 -4.66 -1.35 -10.97
CA ASP A 109 -3.66 -1.55 -9.90
C ASP A 109 -3.94 -0.84 -8.57
N SER A 110 -4.85 0.14 -8.52
CA SER A 110 -5.24 0.79 -7.26
C SER A 110 -6.07 -0.13 -6.37
N VAL A 111 -5.63 -0.29 -5.13
CA VAL A 111 -6.27 -1.09 -4.10
C VAL A 111 -7.17 -0.20 -3.25
N LEU A 112 -8.44 -0.56 -3.21
CA LEU A 112 -9.51 0.15 -2.52
C LEU A 112 -10.05 -0.75 -1.41
N ILE A 113 -9.98 -0.34 -0.15
CA ILE A 113 -10.53 -1.10 0.98
C ILE A 113 -11.93 -0.60 1.36
N LYS A 114 -12.75 -1.48 1.91
CA LYS A 114 -14.00 -1.09 2.58
C LYS A 114 -13.76 -1.02 4.08
N GLU A 115 -13.75 0.19 4.63
CA GLU A 115 -13.77 0.39 6.08
C GLU A 115 -15.20 0.26 6.58
N ASN A 116 -15.41 -0.38 7.74
CA ASN A 116 -16.75 -0.62 8.28
C ASN A 116 -17.52 0.67 8.61
N THR A 117 -16.81 1.78 8.75
CA THR A 117 -17.35 3.08 9.17
C THR A 117 -17.71 4.00 8.01
N THR A 118 -17.36 3.64 6.76
CA THR A 118 -17.58 4.49 5.60
C THR A 118 -18.27 3.73 4.46
N ASN A 119 -19.28 4.37 3.86
CA ASN A 119 -19.98 3.81 2.70
C ASN A 119 -19.16 3.91 1.40
N LYS A 120 -18.03 4.63 1.41
CA LYS A 120 -17.16 4.83 0.25
C LYS A 120 -15.86 4.06 0.45
N PRO A 121 -15.37 3.35 -0.58
CA PRO A 121 -14.11 2.65 -0.47
C PRO A 121 -12.94 3.64 -0.31
N THR A 122 -11.98 3.28 0.52
CA THR A 122 -10.78 4.07 0.82
C THR A 122 -9.63 3.55 -0.02
N TYR A 123 -8.99 4.43 -0.80
CA TYR A 123 -7.75 4.09 -1.49
C TYR A 123 -6.59 3.96 -0.52
N ILE A 124 -5.88 2.84 -0.59
CA ILE A 124 -4.74 2.56 0.30
C ILE A 124 -3.41 2.49 -0.42
N GLY A 125 -3.40 2.33 -1.74
CA GLY A 125 -2.17 2.19 -2.50
C GLY A 125 -2.31 1.32 -3.73
N ASP A 126 -1.17 0.93 -4.29
CA ASP A 126 -1.11 0.27 -5.60
C ASP A 126 -0.49 -1.13 -5.47
N PHE A 127 -1.09 -2.11 -6.14
CA PHE A 127 -0.57 -3.47 -6.26
C PHE A 127 -0.21 -3.77 -7.72
N ASN A 128 1.08 -3.93 -7.99
CA ASN A 128 1.57 -4.34 -9.29
C ASN A 128 1.79 -5.86 -9.30
N LYS A 129 0.91 -6.59 -9.99
CA LYS A 129 0.97 -8.06 -10.11
C LYS A 129 2.23 -8.53 -10.84
N ASN A 130 2.66 -7.81 -11.88
CA ASN A 130 3.79 -8.18 -12.73
C ASN A 130 5.12 -8.13 -11.97
N THR A 131 5.30 -7.12 -11.12
CA THR A 131 6.51 -6.96 -10.31
C THR A 131 6.36 -7.55 -8.90
N SER A 132 5.16 -8.00 -8.53
CA SER A 132 4.83 -8.41 -7.16
C SER A 132 5.25 -7.37 -6.11
N LEU A 133 4.88 -6.10 -6.37
CA LEU A 133 5.14 -4.98 -5.49
C LEU A 133 3.83 -4.41 -4.97
N PHE A 134 3.83 -4.05 -3.69
CA PHE A 134 2.74 -3.31 -3.09
C PHE A 134 3.28 -1.98 -2.57
N THR A 135 2.66 -0.87 -2.99
CA THR A 135 2.98 0.47 -2.49
C THR A 135 1.85 0.95 -1.61
N LEU A 136 2.06 0.98 -0.30
CA LEU A 136 1.08 1.53 0.63
C LEU A 136 1.23 3.06 0.68
N LYS A 137 0.14 3.78 0.44
CA LYS A 137 0.11 5.24 0.49
C LYS A 137 -0.51 5.70 1.80
N ARG A 138 0.20 6.57 2.48
CA ARG A 138 -0.20 7.14 3.76
C ARG A 138 -0.03 8.65 3.71
N THR A 139 -0.86 9.32 4.48
CA THR A 139 -0.80 10.76 4.62
C THR A 139 -0.91 11.14 6.08
N TYR A 140 -0.01 12.01 6.52
CA TYR A 140 0.11 12.49 7.90
C TYR A 140 -0.37 13.93 7.92
N ARG A 141 -1.35 14.24 8.77
CA ARG A 141 -2.02 15.55 8.82
C ARG A 141 -1.89 16.14 10.21
N TYR A 142 -1.58 17.43 10.25
CA TYR A 142 -1.56 18.22 11.48
C TYR A 142 -2.27 19.55 11.23
N ILE A 143 -3.25 19.87 12.06
CA ILE A 143 -3.98 21.15 12.02
C ILE A 143 -3.97 21.74 13.42
N LYS A 144 -3.56 23.01 13.53
CA LYS A 144 -3.65 23.82 14.74
C LYS A 144 -4.47 25.06 14.42
N ARG A 145 -5.56 25.25 15.15
CA ARG A 145 -6.40 26.45 15.08
C ARG A 145 -6.41 27.12 16.44
N VAL A 146 -5.85 28.33 16.49
CA VAL A 146 -5.76 29.14 17.71
C VAL A 146 -7.11 29.80 17.98
N PRO A 147 -7.52 29.96 19.26
CA PRO A 147 -8.76 30.65 19.62
C PRO A 147 -8.93 32.00 18.94
N ARG A 148 -10.16 32.29 18.47
CA ARG A 148 -10.55 33.59 17.92
C ARG A 148 -11.10 34.50 19.00
N THR A 149 -11.84 33.92 19.95
CA THR A 149 -12.43 34.60 21.11
C THR A 149 -11.94 33.95 22.41
N ASN A 150 -12.23 34.58 23.55
CA ASN A 150 -11.84 34.07 24.87
C ASN A 150 -12.63 32.83 25.31
N GLU A 151 -13.69 32.48 24.59
CA GLU A 151 -14.55 31.30 24.86
C GLU A 151 -14.11 30.07 24.04
N GLU A 152 -13.29 30.27 23.01
CA GLU A 152 -12.78 29.18 22.17
C GLU A 152 -11.55 28.51 22.79
N GLY A 153 -11.51 27.18 22.73
CA GLY A 153 -10.33 26.39 23.09
C GLY A 153 -9.34 26.25 21.93
N LEU A 154 -8.08 25.98 22.26
CA LEU A 154 -7.07 25.60 21.28
C LEU A 154 -7.45 24.26 20.64
N LEU A 155 -7.57 24.24 19.31
CA LEU A 155 -7.86 23.02 18.56
C LEU A 155 -6.58 22.52 17.90
N ILE A 156 -6.19 21.28 18.22
CA ILE A 156 -5.09 20.57 17.58
C ILE A 156 -5.59 19.20 17.13
N THR A 157 -5.44 18.89 15.85
CA THR A 157 -5.65 17.54 15.31
C THR A 157 -4.37 17.02 14.71
N LYS A 158 -4.00 15.79 15.05
CA LYS A 158 -2.83 15.09 14.51
C LYS A 158 -3.26 13.67 14.15
N SER A 159 -3.15 13.31 12.88
CA SER A 159 -3.69 12.05 12.39
C SER A 159 -2.87 11.47 11.23
N ALA A 160 -3.07 10.19 10.95
CA ALA A 160 -2.47 9.50 9.82
C ALA A 160 -3.54 8.64 9.12
N HIS A 161 -3.70 8.84 7.82
CA HIS A 161 -4.75 8.22 7.00
C HIS A 161 -4.15 7.42 5.85
N PHE A 162 -4.95 6.52 5.28
CA PHE A 162 -4.63 5.89 4.00
C PHE A 162 -4.79 6.87 2.84
N GLY A 163 -4.06 6.61 1.76
CA GLY A 163 -4.11 7.38 0.53
C GLY A 163 -3.23 8.63 0.56
N ILE A 164 -3.65 9.63 -0.20
CA ILE A 164 -2.91 10.86 -0.48
C ILE A 164 -3.80 12.03 -0.05
N THR A 165 -3.21 13.04 0.60
CA THR A 165 -3.88 14.31 0.88
C THR A 165 -3.46 15.35 -0.15
N GLN A 166 -4.48 16.00 -0.71
CA GLN A 166 -4.39 17.22 -1.50
C GLN A 166 -5.15 18.34 -0.78
N TYR A 167 -5.11 19.53 -1.36
CA TYR A 167 -5.65 20.75 -0.76
C TYR A 167 -7.13 20.59 -0.38
N GLU A 168 -7.94 20.09 -1.31
CA GLU A 168 -9.38 19.85 -1.15
C GLU A 168 -9.72 18.75 -0.13
N ASN A 169 -8.74 17.96 0.31
CA ASN A 169 -8.96 16.93 1.33
C ASN A 169 -8.73 17.44 2.75
N ILE A 170 -8.09 18.61 2.92
CA ILE A 170 -7.72 19.16 4.22
C ILE A 170 -8.40 20.52 4.50
N PHE A 171 -8.57 21.34 3.47
CA PHE A 171 -9.38 22.55 3.55
C PHE A 171 -10.84 22.23 3.20
N GLY A 172 -11.77 22.80 3.97
CA GLY A 172 -13.20 22.50 3.91
C GLY A 172 -13.80 22.01 5.24
N ASN A 173 -12.97 21.85 6.28
CA ASN A 173 -13.41 21.46 7.64
C ASN A 173 -12.97 22.50 8.68
N ILE A 174 -11.87 22.26 9.41
CA ILE A 174 -11.40 23.17 10.49
C ILE A 174 -11.07 24.57 9.96
N PHE A 175 -10.41 24.61 8.81
CA PHE A 175 -10.27 25.78 7.96
C PHE A 175 -10.93 25.45 6.63
N THR A 176 -11.81 26.32 6.15
CA THR A 176 -12.39 26.22 4.82
C THR A 176 -11.41 26.70 3.75
N ALA A 177 -10.57 27.68 4.07
CA ALA A 177 -9.50 28.18 3.19
C ALA A 177 -8.32 28.79 3.99
N PRO A 178 -7.13 28.96 3.39
CA PRO A 178 -5.99 29.63 4.01
C PRO A 178 -6.29 31.04 4.54
N SER A 179 -7.20 31.78 3.88
CA SER A 179 -7.61 33.13 4.30
C SER A 179 -8.30 33.17 5.66
N GLU A 180 -8.80 32.04 6.18
CA GLU A 180 -9.40 31.95 7.51
C GLU A 180 -8.37 31.74 8.63
N MET A 181 -7.11 31.48 8.27
CA MET A 181 -5.99 31.47 9.20
C MET A 181 -5.68 32.92 9.55
N VAL A 182 -6.18 33.41 10.68
CA VAL A 182 -6.03 34.83 11.08
C VAL A 182 -5.03 35.02 12.22
N ARG A 183 -4.62 33.94 12.90
CA ARG A 183 -3.63 34.00 13.98
C ARG A 183 -2.27 33.53 13.48
N SER A 184 -1.21 34.14 14.00
CA SER A 184 0.19 33.84 13.64
C SER A 184 0.59 32.38 13.88
N GLU A 185 -0.05 31.72 14.84
CA GLU A 185 0.21 30.33 15.22
C GLU A 185 -0.77 29.32 14.60
N ASP A 186 -1.67 29.75 13.71
CA ASP A 186 -2.47 28.80 12.94
C ASP A 186 -1.57 27.99 11.99
N GLN A 187 -1.90 26.71 11.85
CA GLN A 187 -1.12 25.80 11.04
C GLN A 187 -2.00 24.75 10.37
N VAL A 188 -1.73 24.47 9.10
CA VAL A 188 -2.21 23.30 8.39
C VAL A 188 -1.02 22.65 7.71
N LEU A 189 -0.74 21.40 8.06
CA LEU A 189 0.38 20.62 7.57
C LEU A 189 -0.14 19.27 7.07
N TRP A 190 0.33 18.85 5.91
CA TRP A 190 0.25 17.45 5.54
C TRP A 190 1.48 16.98 4.77
N THR A 191 1.76 15.69 4.92
CA THR A 191 2.84 15.00 4.21
C THR A 191 2.31 13.69 3.64
N ASN A 192 2.63 13.42 2.38
CA ASN A 192 2.30 12.16 1.72
C ASN A 192 3.54 11.27 1.70
N ILE A 193 3.37 10.01 2.10
CA ILE A 193 4.44 9.02 2.23
C ILE A 193 4.01 7.75 1.49
N GLU A 194 4.92 7.21 0.70
CA GLU A 194 4.78 5.89 0.11
C GLU A 194 5.70 4.91 0.85
N TYR A 195 5.15 3.76 1.22
CA TYR A 195 5.89 2.64 1.77
C TYR A 195 5.90 1.51 0.75
N TYR A 196 7.09 1.06 0.37
CA TYR A 196 7.29 0.05 -0.65
C TYR A 196 7.51 -1.31 0.00
N TYR A 197 6.66 -2.27 -0.40
CA TYR A 197 6.71 -3.64 0.05
C TYR A 197 7.02 -4.55 -1.13
N LYS A 198 7.90 -5.52 -0.89
CA LYS A 198 8.27 -6.53 -1.87
C LYS A 198 7.82 -7.89 -1.39
N LYS A 199 7.40 -8.74 -2.33
CA LYS A 199 7.02 -10.11 -2.05
C LYS A 199 8.16 -10.86 -1.34
N LEU A 200 7.80 -11.64 -0.31
CA LEU A 200 8.69 -12.62 0.35
C LEU A 200 9.09 -13.75 -0.60
#